data_AF-A0A1F9ZQG9-F1
#
_entry.id   AF-A0A1F9ZQG9-F1
#
_cell.length_a   1.000
_cell.length_b   1.000
_cell.length_c   1.000
_cell.angle_alpha   90.00
_cell.angle_beta   90.00
_cell.angle_gamma   90.00
#
_symmetry.space_group_name_H-M   'P 1'
#
loop_
_entity.id
_entity.type
_entity.pdbx_description
1 polymer ?
#
loop_
_entity_poly.entity_id
_entity_poly.type
_entity_poly.pdbx_seq_one_letter_code
_entity_poly.pdbx_strand_id
1 'polypeptide(L)'
;MDEERCLNCGSTHVMKVEYGMPDDAMVARIEAGEILHGGCKVNGLTQSLFCMDCVTRFDPVSTPEFMSALQRIKFTRNGESFDIVLEHGDSGIERLVVTQECKTTIIANHRHIDQLIQCGLEFWNQTGFLEKDEAGEWRLEWVAEGYFRNDELVSGNRRAPYAFDRWLDFLAGLPVFER
;
A
#
# COMPACT_ATOMS: atom_id res chain seq x y z
N MET A 1 13.68 8.80 6.70
CA MET A 1 13.66 7.72 7.70
C MET A 1 12.38 7.93 8.52
N ASP A 2 11.24 7.54 7.94
CA ASP A 2 9.92 7.47 8.60
C ASP A 2 9.51 5.99 8.70
N GLU A 3 10.48 5.14 9.02
CA GLU A 3 10.35 3.67 8.95
C GLU A 3 9.54 3.09 10.11
N GLU A 4 9.04 3.92 11.02
CA GLU A 4 8.41 3.48 12.27
C GLU A 4 6.92 3.87 12.38
N ARG A 5 6.27 4.31 11.30
CA ARG A 5 4.83 4.63 11.32
C ARG A 5 4.01 3.64 10.50
N CYS A 6 2.85 3.26 11.03
CA CYS A 6 1.88 2.45 10.33
C CYS A 6 1.30 3.19 9.11
N LEU A 7 1.46 2.62 7.91
CA LEU A 7 0.89 3.17 6.68
C LEU A 7 -0.64 3.23 6.68
N ASN A 8 -1.28 2.40 7.51
CA ASN A 8 -2.72 2.35 7.62
C ASN A 8 -3.26 3.43 8.57
N CYS A 9 -2.71 3.59 9.79
CA CYS A 9 -3.29 4.49 10.80
C CYS A 9 -2.36 5.62 11.29
N GLY A 10 -1.11 5.67 10.84
CA GLY A 10 -0.13 6.70 11.23
C GLY A 10 0.51 6.51 12.61
N SER A 11 0.08 5.50 13.37
CA SER A 11 0.63 5.17 14.69
C SER A 11 2.11 4.83 14.63
N THR A 12 2.86 5.25 15.65
CA THR A 12 4.25 4.87 15.90
C THR A 12 4.39 3.60 16.75
N HIS A 13 3.28 3.02 17.20
CA HIS A 13 3.26 1.76 17.95
C HIS A 13 3.35 0.58 16.99
N VAL A 14 4.54 0.41 16.42
CA VAL A 14 4.86 -0.64 15.45
C VAL A 14 5.87 -1.63 16.03
N MET A 15 5.74 -2.89 15.65
CA MET A 15 6.60 -3.99 16.08
C MET A 15 7.09 -4.74 14.84
N LYS A 16 8.32 -5.25 14.91
CA LYS A 16 8.86 -6.12 13.85
C LYS A 16 8.19 -7.48 13.87
N VAL A 17 8.01 -8.06 12.69
CA VAL A 17 7.47 -9.40 12.50
C VAL A 17 8.55 -10.31 11.97
N GLU A 18 8.75 -11.44 12.64
CA GLU A 18 9.68 -12.48 12.18
C GLU A 18 8.93 -13.75 11.83
N TYR A 19 9.33 -14.39 10.74
CA TYR A 19 8.70 -15.58 10.18
C TYR A 19 9.67 -16.75 10.17
N GLY A 20 9.12 -17.95 10.32
CA GLY A 20 9.89 -19.20 10.34
C GLY A 20 9.62 -20.02 11.60
N MET A 21 10.35 -21.13 11.71
CA MET A 21 10.37 -21.94 12.93
C MET A 21 11.15 -21.19 14.01
N PRO A 22 10.55 -20.86 15.16
CA PRO A 22 11.25 -20.17 16.23
C PRO A 22 12.39 -21.03 16.80
N ASP A 23 13.57 -20.44 16.94
CA ASP A 23 14.63 -20.94 17.81
C ASP A 23 14.52 -20.29 19.20
N ASP A 24 15.35 -20.75 20.16
CA ASP A 24 15.32 -20.24 21.54
C ASP A 24 15.56 -18.71 21.61
N ALA A 25 16.36 -18.16 20.69
CA ALA A 25 16.64 -16.73 20.62
C ALA A 25 15.40 -15.95 20.17
N MET A 26 14.68 -16.44 19.16
CA MET A 26 13.42 -15.86 18.71
C MET A 26 12.34 -15.95 19.80
N VAL A 27 12.24 -17.08 20.49
CA VAL A 27 11.29 -17.27 21.61
C VAL A 27 11.55 -16.24 22.72
N ALA A 28 12.80 -16.05 23.15
CA ALA A 28 13.13 -15.07 24.18
C ALA A 28 12.72 -13.63 23.79
N ARG A 29 12.87 -13.26 22.52
CA ARG A 29 12.50 -11.92 22.01
C ARG A 29 10.98 -11.75 21.89
N ILE A 30 10.25 -12.81 21.56
CA ILE A 30 8.78 -12.82 21.58
C ILE A 30 8.28 -12.62 23.02
N GLU A 31 8.84 -13.36 23.99
CA GLU A 31 8.46 -13.25 25.41
C GLU A 31 8.80 -11.89 26.01
N ALA A 32 9.88 -11.26 25.55
CA ALA A 32 10.25 -9.90 25.91
C ALA A 32 9.37 -8.82 25.24
N GLY A 33 8.50 -9.19 24.29
CA GLY A 33 7.65 -8.27 23.55
C GLY A 33 8.41 -7.41 22.54
N GLU A 34 9.57 -7.86 22.05
CA GLU A 34 10.39 -7.13 21.08
C GLU A 34 9.94 -7.37 19.63
N ILE A 35 9.38 -8.55 19.35
CA ILE A 35 8.94 -8.98 18.02
C ILE A 35 7.62 -9.75 18.09
N LEU A 36 6.89 -9.74 16.98
CA LEU A 36 5.74 -10.59 16.74
C LEU A 36 6.15 -11.80 15.90
N HIS A 37 5.72 -13.01 16.29
CA HIS A 37 5.83 -14.18 15.42
C HIS A 37 4.78 -14.12 14.31
N GLY A 38 5.22 -14.03 13.07
CA GLY A 38 4.38 -14.03 11.87
C GLY A 38 3.91 -15.42 11.44
N GLY A 39 4.42 -16.48 12.05
CA GLY A 39 4.15 -17.86 11.66
C GLY A 39 5.09 -18.36 10.56
N CYS A 40 4.59 -19.22 9.68
CA CYS A 40 5.38 -19.78 8.57
C CYS A 40 5.66 -18.72 7.50
N LYS A 41 6.84 -18.78 6.89
CA LYS A 41 7.18 -17.93 5.75
C LYS A 41 6.37 -18.35 4.52
N VAL A 42 5.47 -17.48 4.08
CA VAL A 42 4.67 -17.65 2.85
C VAL A 42 4.92 -16.45 1.96
N ASN A 43 5.41 -16.67 0.73
CA ASN A 43 5.71 -15.58 -0.20
C ASN A 43 4.48 -14.67 -0.40
N GLY A 44 4.66 -13.35 -0.31
CA GLY A 44 3.60 -12.34 -0.41
C GLY A 44 2.78 -12.13 0.87
N LEU A 45 2.96 -12.94 1.92
CA LEU A 45 2.24 -12.80 3.21
C LEU A 45 3.20 -12.62 4.40
N THR A 46 4.41 -12.16 4.12
CA THR A 46 5.51 -12.03 5.09
C THR A 46 5.90 -10.58 5.35
N GLN A 47 4.93 -9.74 5.67
CA GLN A 47 5.16 -8.32 5.95
C GLN A 47 6.00 -8.15 7.22
N SER A 48 7.01 -7.29 7.16
CA SER A 48 8.04 -7.14 8.21
C SER A 48 7.59 -6.33 9.42
N LEU A 49 6.47 -5.59 9.34
CA LEU A 49 5.97 -4.75 10.43
C LEU A 49 4.52 -5.07 10.79
N PHE A 50 4.18 -4.84 12.06
CA PHE A 50 2.84 -4.98 12.61
C PHE A 50 2.51 -3.76 13.46
N CYS A 51 1.35 -3.14 13.20
CA CYS A 51 0.85 -2.04 14.00
C CYS A 51 0.00 -2.57 15.16
N MET A 52 0.37 -2.22 16.39
CA MET A 52 -0.33 -2.66 17.60
C MET A 52 -1.68 -1.98 17.78
N ASP A 53 -1.85 -0.77 17.26
CA ASP A 53 -3.09 0.01 17.44
C ASP A 53 -4.20 -0.39 16.46
N CYS A 54 -3.85 -0.63 15.18
CA CYS A 54 -4.83 -1.00 14.14
C CYS A 54 -4.71 -2.45 13.66
N VAL A 55 -3.87 -3.25 14.32
CA VAL A 55 -3.72 -4.70 14.10
C VAL A 55 -3.43 -5.05 12.63
N THR A 56 -2.71 -4.16 11.93
CA THR A 56 -2.42 -4.28 10.51
C THR A 56 -0.95 -4.67 10.31
N ARG A 57 -0.70 -5.70 9.50
CA ARG A 57 0.65 -6.04 9.01
C ARG A 57 0.93 -5.27 7.72
N PHE A 58 2.14 -4.73 7.58
CA PHE A 58 2.53 -3.91 6.44
C PHE A 58 4.05 -3.92 6.24
N ASP A 59 4.48 -3.54 5.04
CA ASP A 59 5.86 -3.11 4.76
C ASP A 59 5.87 -1.60 4.50
N PRO A 60 7.02 -0.91 4.66
CA PRO A 60 7.10 0.54 4.43
C PRO A 60 6.83 0.94 2.97
N VAL A 61 6.92 0.00 2.04
CA VAL A 61 6.71 0.19 0.60
C VAL A 61 6.05 -1.05 0.01
N SER A 62 5.32 -0.88 -1.09
CA SER A 62 4.74 -2.00 -1.83
C SER A 62 5.83 -3.01 -2.27
N THR A 63 5.51 -4.29 -2.21
CA THR A 63 6.43 -5.38 -2.59
C THR A 63 6.72 -5.40 -4.09
N PRO A 64 7.92 -5.84 -4.52
CA PRO A 64 8.22 -6.03 -5.94
C PRO A 64 7.21 -6.95 -6.64
N GLU A 65 6.74 -7.99 -5.95
CA GLU A 65 5.75 -8.93 -6.45
C GLU A 65 4.41 -8.22 -6.76
N PHE A 66 3.89 -7.43 -5.82
CA PHE A 66 2.70 -6.62 -6.04
C PHE A 66 2.88 -5.66 -7.22
N MET A 67 4.00 -4.93 -7.25
CA MET A 67 4.27 -3.94 -8.29
C MET A 67 4.41 -4.57 -9.68
N SER A 68 4.98 -5.77 -9.77
CA SER A 68 5.09 -6.53 -11.02
C SER A 68 3.74 -7.04 -11.53
N ALA A 69 2.80 -7.30 -10.62
CA ALA A 69 1.46 -7.75 -10.97
C ALA A 69 0.50 -6.58 -11.27
N LEU A 70 0.76 -5.40 -10.71
CA LEU A 70 -0.12 -4.23 -10.77
C LEU A 70 -0.26 -3.70 -12.20
N GLN A 71 -1.47 -3.75 -12.75
CA GLN A 71 -1.80 -3.37 -14.13
C GLN A 71 -2.58 -2.07 -14.22
N ARG A 72 -3.46 -1.82 -13.24
CA ARG A 72 -4.34 -0.65 -13.28
C ARG A 72 -4.71 -0.19 -11.88
N ILE A 73 -4.81 1.12 -11.70
CA ILE A 73 -5.40 1.75 -10.53
C ILE A 73 -6.46 2.75 -11.01
N LYS A 74 -7.66 2.67 -10.45
CA LYS A 74 -8.72 3.64 -10.65
C LYS A 74 -9.03 4.32 -9.33
N PHE A 75 -8.83 5.63 -9.28
CA PHE A 75 -9.18 6.45 -8.13
C PHE A 75 -10.36 7.34 -8.48
N THR A 76 -11.35 7.44 -7.59
CA THR A 76 -12.49 8.35 -7.74
C THR A 76 -12.66 9.14 -6.45
N ARG A 77 -12.85 10.45 -6.55
CA ARG A 77 -13.15 11.31 -5.40
C ARG A 77 -14.02 12.48 -5.81
N ASN A 78 -15.09 12.75 -5.06
CA ASN A 78 -15.99 13.89 -5.31
C ASN A 78 -16.51 13.99 -6.76
N GLY A 79 -16.69 12.85 -7.43
CA GLY A 79 -17.13 12.78 -8.83
C GLY A 79 -16.01 12.83 -9.87
N GLU A 80 -14.79 13.23 -9.49
CA GLU A 80 -13.63 13.20 -10.36
C GLU A 80 -12.99 11.80 -10.34
N SER A 81 -12.49 11.34 -11.48
CA SER A 81 -11.82 10.03 -11.58
C SER A 81 -10.49 10.10 -12.31
N PHE A 82 -9.51 9.37 -11.76
CA PHE A 82 -8.19 9.13 -12.31
C PHE A 82 -8.07 7.66 -12.66
N ASP A 83 -7.56 7.38 -13.85
CA ASP A 83 -7.27 6.04 -14.34
C ASP A 83 -5.79 5.94 -14.66
N ILE A 84 -5.08 5.07 -13.95
CA ILE A 84 -3.65 4.85 -14.08
C ILE A 84 -3.44 3.45 -14.63
N VAL A 85 -2.95 3.36 -15.85
CA VAL A 85 -2.59 2.09 -16.49
C VAL A 85 -1.06 1.93 -16.44
N LEU A 86 -0.61 0.76 -16.00
CA LEU A 86 0.81 0.42 -15.92
C LEU A 86 1.19 -0.44 -17.12
N GLU A 87 2.08 0.07 -17.97
CA GLU A 87 2.64 -0.67 -19.10
C GLU A 87 3.94 -1.36 -18.65
N HIS A 88 3.95 -2.68 -18.73
CA HIS A 88 5.10 -3.53 -18.35
C HIS A 88 5.92 -3.89 -19.59
N GLY A 89 7.24 -3.84 -19.44
CA GLY A 89 8.20 -4.44 -20.36
C GLY A 89 9.00 -5.56 -19.69
N ASP A 90 10.11 -5.95 -20.30
CA ASP A 90 10.89 -7.13 -19.89
C ASP A 90 11.49 -7.00 -18.48
N SER A 91 11.64 -5.78 -17.97
CA SER A 91 12.25 -5.47 -16.66
C SER A 91 11.25 -4.91 -15.63
N GLY A 92 9.94 -4.99 -15.88
CA GLY A 92 8.88 -4.48 -15.00
C GLY A 92 8.14 -3.28 -15.58
N ILE A 93 7.61 -2.40 -14.73
CA ILE A 93 6.85 -1.22 -15.17
C ILE A 93 7.79 -0.26 -15.90
N GLU A 94 7.50 0.03 -17.17
CA GLU A 94 8.27 0.98 -17.98
C GLU A 94 7.57 2.32 -18.10
N ARG A 95 6.24 2.31 -18.05
CA ARG A 95 5.42 3.51 -18.21
C ARG A 95 4.16 3.44 -17.35
N LEU A 96 3.80 4.60 -16.81
CA LEU A 96 2.49 4.85 -16.23
C LEU A 96 1.73 5.79 -17.17
N VAL A 97 0.48 5.48 -17.47
CA VAL A 97 -0.44 6.29 -18.27
C VAL A 97 -1.57 6.76 -17.37
N VAL A 98 -1.56 8.03 -16.98
CA VAL A 98 -2.61 8.63 -16.15
C VAL A 98 -3.62 9.37 -17.03
N THR A 99 -4.90 9.07 -16.87
CA THR A 99 -6.00 9.76 -17.54
C THR A 99 -6.95 10.34 -16.49
N GLN A 100 -7.23 11.65 -16.58
CA GLN A 100 -8.24 12.33 -15.76
C GLN A 100 -9.30 12.94 -16.68
N GLU A 101 -10.58 12.61 -16.50
CA GLU A 101 -11.73 13.26 -17.17
C GLU A 101 -11.52 13.63 -18.66
N CYS A 102 -10.91 12.72 -19.43
CA CYS A 102 -10.61 12.90 -20.85
C CYS A 102 -9.62 14.04 -21.20
N LYS A 103 -8.84 14.55 -20.24
CA LYS A 103 -7.74 15.50 -20.46
C LYS A 103 -6.41 15.02 -19.86
N THR A 104 -5.42 15.03 -20.76
CA THR A 104 -3.98 14.81 -20.60
C THR A 104 -3.50 13.52 -19.91
N THR A 105 -2.72 12.81 -20.72
CA THR A 105 -1.86 11.66 -20.42
C THR A 105 -0.60 12.11 -19.69
N ILE A 106 -0.45 11.80 -18.40
CA ILE A 106 0.89 11.81 -17.78
C ILE A 106 1.58 10.52 -18.21
N ILE A 107 2.67 10.64 -18.98
CA ILE A 107 3.62 9.56 -19.23
C ILE A 107 4.70 9.69 -18.16
N ALA A 108 4.60 8.86 -17.14
CA ALA A 108 5.45 8.98 -15.98
C ALA A 108 6.79 8.24 -16.17
N ASN A 109 7.89 8.84 -15.71
CA ASN A 109 9.24 8.25 -15.70
C ASN A 109 9.51 7.43 -14.43
N HIS A 110 10.70 6.81 -14.31
CA HIS A 110 11.11 5.99 -13.16
C HIS A 110 10.84 6.64 -11.79
N ARG A 111 11.00 7.96 -11.65
CA ARG A 111 10.72 8.68 -10.40
C ARG A 111 9.26 8.54 -9.93
N HIS A 112 8.31 8.50 -10.86
CA HIS A 112 6.89 8.34 -10.50
C HIS A 112 6.58 6.90 -10.09
N ILE A 113 7.27 5.91 -10.67
CA ILE A 113 7.17 4.51 -10.26
C ILE A 113 7.70 4.38 -8.83
N ASP A 114 8.85 4.98 -8.53
CA ASP A 114 9.39 5.00 -7.17
C ASP A 114 8.40 5.63 -6.17
N GLN A 115 7.76 6.75 -6.54
CA GLN A 115 6.74 7.37 -5.69
C GLN A 115 5.50 6.49 -5.49
N LEU A 116 5.06 5.79 -6.53
CA LEU A 116 3.94 4.85 -6.45
C LEU A 116 4.24 3.70 -5.48
N ILE A 117 5.46 3.15 -5.52
CA ILE A 117 5.94 2.10 -4.59
C ILE A 117 5.82 2.57 -3.13
N GLN A 118 6.12 3.85 -2.88
CA GLN A 118 6.11 4.45 -1.54
C GLN A 118 4.70 4.76 -1.01
N CYS A 119 3.69 4.70 -1.87
CA CYS A 119 2.29 4.82 -1.45
C CYS A 119 1.83 3.58 -0.67
N GLY A 120 2.53 2.44 -0.77
CA GLY A 120 2.24 1.23 0.01
C GLY A 120 0.79 0.73 -0.14
N LEU A 121 0.22 0.89 -1.35
CA LEU A 121 -1.18 0.61 -1.66
C LEU A 121 -1.61 -0.81 -1.24
N GLU A 122 -0.69 -1.77 -1.37
CA GLU A 122 -0.84 -3.18 -1.00
C GLU A 122 -1.34 -3.40 0.45
N PHE A 123 -1.01 -2.47 1.36
CA PHE A 123 -1.26 -2.62 2.80
C PHE A 123 -2.40 -1.76 3.32
N TRP A 124 -3.17 -1.12 2.44
CA TRP A 124 -4.32 -0.34 2.83
C TRP A 124 -5.39 -1.30 3.35
N ASN A 125 -5.72 -1.23 4.64
CA ASN A 125 -6.60 -2.19 5.28
C ASN A 125 -8.07 -1.76 5.15
N GLN A 126 -8.90 -2.64 4.60
CA GLN A 126 -10.34 -2.46 4.52
C GLN A 126 -11.02 -2.38 5.91
N THR A 127 -10.55 -3.11 6.92
CA THR A 127 -11.33 -3.30 8.16
C THR A 127 -11.39 -2.08 9.09
N GLY A 128 -10.52 -1.08 8.89
CA GLY A 128 -10.49 0.13 9.72
C GLY A 128 -11.42 1.27 9.29
N PHE A 129 -11.98 1.21 8.07
CA PHE A 129 -12.67 2.34 7.43
C PHE A 129 -14.09 2.01 6.95
N LEU A 130 -14.55 0.78 7.14
CA LEU A 130 -15.80 0.27 6.59
C LEU A 130 -16.93 0.26 7.63
N GLU A 131 -17.64 1.39 7.74
CA GLU A 131 -19.05 1.25 7.40
C GLU A 131 -19.05 1.22 5.88
N LYS A 132 -19.53 0.13 5.26
CA LYS A 132 -19.71 0.01 3.81
C LYS A 132 -20.76 1.02 3.37
N ASP A 133 -20.40 2.29 3.39
CA ASP A 133 -21.21 3.32 2.80
C ASP A 133 -20.85 3.31 1.32
N GLU A 134 -21.78 2.83 0.50
CA GLU A 134 -21.65 2.86 -0.97
C GLU A 134 -21.47 4.31 -1.50
N ALA A 135 -21.64 5.31 -0.63
CA ALA A 135 -21.42 6.73 -0.84
C ALA A 135 -20.05 7.27 -0.37
N GLY A 136 -19.00 6.44 -0.33
CA GLY A 136 -17.63 6.86 -0.01
C GLY A 136 -17.18 8.13 -0.75
N GLU A 137 -16.66 9.15 -0.04
CA GLU A 137 -16.11 10.39 -0.62
C GLU A 137 -15.01 10.08 -1.64
N TRP A 138 -14.25 9.02 -1.37
CA TRP A 138 -13.21 8.50 -2.24
C TRP A 138 -13.26 6.97 -2.38
N ARG A 139 -12.73 6.50 -3.50
CA ARG A 139 -12.68 5.10 -3.92
C ARG A 139 -11.37 4.83 -4.65
N LEU A 140 -10.70 3.75 -4.30
CA LEU A 140 -9.48 3.26 -4.93
C LEU A 140 -9.70 1.80 -5.32
N GLU A 141 -9.61 1.51 -6.60
CA GLU A 141 -9.71 0.18 -7.18
C GLU A 141 -8.38 -0.15 -7.85
N TRP A 142 -7.90 -1.38 -7.75
CA TRP A 142 -6.74 -1.82 -8.52
C TRP A 142 -6.87 -3.23 -9.04
N VAL A 143 -6.11 -3.51 -10.10
CA VAL A 143 -5.97 -4.83 -10.72
C VAL A 143 -4.50 -5.22 -10.70
N ALA A 144 -4.19 -6.37 -10.10
CA ALA A 144 -2.87 -6.94 -9.95
C ALA A 144 -2.86 -8.44 -10.33
N GLU A 145 -2.91 -8.77 -11.63
CA GLU A 145 -3.07 -10.17 -12.07
C GLU A 145 -1.95 -11.10 -11.56
N GLY A 146 -2.35 -12.28 -11.07
CA GLY A 146 -1.43 -13.28 -10.53
C GLY A 146 -0.95 -13.01 -9.08
N TYR A 147 -1.34 -11.88 -8.49
CA TYR A 147 -1.11 -11.58 -7.08
C TYR A 147 -2.31 -12.03 -6.22
N PHE A 148 -2.09 -12.29 -4.93
CA PHE A 148 -3.14 -12.90 -4.06
C PHE A 148 -4.33 -11.96 -3.80
N ARG A 149 -4.15 -10.65 -3.99
CA ARG A 149 -5.20 -9.62 -4.04
C ARG A 149 -5.24 -9.01 -5.44
N ASN A 150 -5.61 -9.85 -6.40
CA ASN A 150 -5.59 -9.52 -7.82
C ASN A 150 -6.61 -8.44 -8.19
N ASP A 151 -7.68 -8.30 -7.44
CA ASP A 151 -8.65 -7.22 -7.58
C ASP A 151 -9.08 -6.77 -6.18
N GLU A 152 -8.82 -5.51 -5.85
CA GLU A 152 -9.20 -4.94 -4.56
C GLU A 152 -9.93 -3.61 -4.77
N LEU A 153 -10.87 -3.36 -3.87
CA LEU A 153 -11.61 -2.11 -3.78
C LEU A 153 -11.49 -1.60 -2.33
N VAL A 154 -10.91 -0.41 -2.17
CA VAL A 154 -10.84 0.32 -0.91
C VAL A 154 -11.62 1.63 -1.06
N SER A 155 -12.41 1.98 -0.07
CA SER A 155 -13.21 3.21 -0.06
C SER A 155 -13.33 3.75 1.35
N GLY A 156 -13.53 5.04 1.50
CA GLY A 156 -13.68 5.65 2.82
C GLY A 156 -14.34 7.01 2.81
N ASN A 157 -14.73 7.44 4.02
CA ASN A 157 -15.35 8.73 4.32
C ASN A 157 -14.57 9.39 5.45
N ARG A 158 -14.16 10.66 5.31
CA ARG A 158 -13.57 11.53 6.37
C ARG A 158 -12.26 11.06 7.03
N ARG A 159 -11.98 9.77 7.11
CA ARG A 159 -10.74 9.15 7.60
C ARG A 159 -10.17 8.31 6.48
N ALA A 160 -8.99 8.68 6.01
CA ALA A 160 -8.24 7.93 5.04
C ALA A 160 -7.01 7.31 5.73
N PRO A 161 -6.46 6.21 5.19
CA PRO A 161 -5.22 5.67 5.73
C PRO A 161 -4.10 6.72 5.69
N TYR A 162 -3.11 6.61 6.56
CA TYR A 162 -1.99 7.57 6.58
C TYR A 162 -1.30 7.70 5.22
N ALA A 163 -1.17 6.57 4.51
CA ALA A 163 -0.65 6.53 3.15
C ALA A 163 -1.56 7.19 2.09
N PHE A 164 -2.79 7.58 2.42
CA PHE A 164 -3.67 8.30 1.51
C PHE A 164 -3.16 9.70 1.18
N ASP A 165 -2.56 10.40 2.15
CA ASP A 165 -1.98 11.72 1.87
C ASP A 165 -0.80 11.60 0.90
N ARG A 166 0.01 10.53 1.04
CA ARG A 166 1.08 10.18 0.09
C ARG A 166 0.52 9.91 -1.31
N TRP A 167 -0.60 9.23 -1.40
CA TRP A 167 -1.30 8.98 -2.65
C TRP A 167 -1.81 10.28 -3.29
N LEU A 168 -2.40 11.19 -2.52
CA LEU A 168 -2.83 12.49 -3.03
C LEU A 168 -1.64 13.34 -3.51
N ASP A 169 -0.53 13.31 -2.78
CA ASP A 169 0.71 13.99 -3.19
C ASP A 169 1.24 13.41 -4.51
N PHE A 170 1.25 12.08 -4.66
CA PHE A 170 1.59 11.40 -5.91
C PHE A 170 0.70 11.86 -7.07
N LEU A 171 -0.63 11.88 -6.89
CA LEU A 171 -1.57 12.33 -7.93
C LEU A 171 -1.38 13.81 -8.30
N ALA A 172 -0.98 14.65 -7.35
CA ALA A 172 -0.67 16.06 -7.58
C ALA A 172 0.72 16.29 -8.21
N GLY A 173 1.52 15.23 -8.42
CA GLY A 173 2.90 15.32 -8.90
C GLY A 173 3.87 15.88 -7.87
N LEU A 174 3.51 15.86 -6.59
CA LEU A 174 4.33 16.32 -5.47
C LEU A 174 5.24 15.18 -4.96
N PRO A 175 6.40 15.50 -4.36
CA PRO A 175 7.23 14.49 -3.70
C PRO A 175 6.52 13.82 -2.53
N VAL A 176 6.47 12.48 -2.53
CA VAL A 176 5.86 11.67 -1.46
C VAL A 176 6.66 11.69 -0.13
N PHE A 177 7.87 12.26 -0.13
CA PHE A 177 8.87 12.11 0.96
C PHE A 177 8.96 13.27 1.96
N GLU A 178 8.12 14.32 1.84
CA GLU A 178 8.33 15.58 2.59
C GLU A 178 7.37 15.82 3.78
N ARG A 179 6.64 14.79 4.26
CA ARG A 179 5.66 14.94 5.36
C ARG A 179 5.84 13.94 6.50
#